data_AF-A0A6L2LZG8-F1
#
_entry.id   AF-A0A6L2LZG8-F1
#
_cell.length_a   1.000
_cell.length_b   1.000
_cell.length_c   1.000
_cell.angle_alpha   90.00
_cell.angle_beta   90.00
_cell.angle_gamma   90.00
#
_symmetry.space_group_name_H-M   'P 1'
#
loop_
_entity.id
_entity.type
_entity.pdbx_description
1 polymer ?
#
loop_
_entity_poly.entity_id
_entity_poly.type
_entity_poly.pdbx_seq_one_letter_code
_entity_poly.pdbx_strand_id
1 'polypeptide(L)'
;MELETTQTITTAKLPMLKQGNYKMWRLRIEQYFEVQDYALWDVIKNGPVTTKEKAEKNNDVKARSMLLMALSNEHLITFNQYKDAKSLFVVIETKKTQKTLLKQMYENFSATSTYSFDSIFNSLQKIGCQLVVLGKFISQEALNLNFLRSFPYEWNTHVVV
;
A
#
# COMPACT_ATOMS: atom_id res chain seq x y z
N MET A 1 -46.04 17.45 -14.41
CA MET A 1 -45.51 16.12 -14.04
C MET A 1 -44.12 16.38 -13.51
N GLU A 2 -44.01 16.60 -12.21
CA GLU A 2 -42.72 16.84 -11.55
C GLU A 2 -42.02 15.49 -11.39
N LEU A 3 -40.82 15.39 -11.95
CA LEU A 3 -39.93 14.25 -11.74
C LEU A 3 -39.35 14.40 -10.33
N GLU A 4 -40.02 13.81 -9.34
CA GLU A 4 -39.43 13.54 -8.04
C GLU A 4 -38.26 12.57 -8.23
N THR A 5 -37.06 13.11 -8.37
CA THR A 5 -35.82 12.32 -8.29
C THR A 5 -35.67 11.88 -6.85
N THR A 6 -36.16 10.69 -6.54
CA THR A 6 -35.87 9.98 -5.31
C THR A 6 -34.37 9.69 -5.27
N GLN A 7 -33.58 10.63 -4.74
CA GLN A 7 -32.22 10.33 -4.32
C GLN A 7 -32.32 9.41 -3.10
N THR A 8 -32.41 8.10 -3.36
CA THR A 8 -32.10 7.09 -2.37
C THR A 8 -30.63 7.27 -2.00
N ILE A 9 -30.36 8.05 -0.94
CA ILE A 9 -29.03 8.16 -0.31
C ILE A 9 -28.76 6.79 0.33
N THR A 10 -28.35 5.85 -0.51
CA THR A 10 -27.85 4.56 -0.06
C THR A 10 -26.46 4.86 0.45
N THR A 11 -26.29 4.95 1.77
CA THR A 11 -24.97 5.20 2.39
C THR A 11 -24.03 4.08 1.95
N ALA A 12 -23.15 4.38 1.00
CA ALA A 12 -22.22 3.39 0.48
C ALA A 12 -21.29 2.93 1.61
N LYS A 13 -20.87 1.66 1.58
CA LYS A 13 -19.94 1.14 2.58
C LYS A 13 -18.52 1.60 2.27
N LEU A 14 -17.81 2.15 3.26
CA LEU A 14 -16.41 2.55 3.13
C LEU A 14 -15.54 1.37 2.67
N PRO A 15 -14.78 1.50 1.56
CA PRO A 15 -13.97 0.39 1.05
C PRO A 15 -12.74 0.14 1.93
N MET A 16 -12.66 -1.06 2.49
CA MET A 16 -11.52 -1.52 3.30
C MET A 16 -10.33 -1.95 2.43
N LEU A 17 -9.13 -1.53 2.80
CA LEU A 17 -7.90 -1.93 2.13
C LEU A 17 -7.52 -3.37 2.51
N LYS A 18 -7.88 -4.32 1.64
CA LYS A 18 -7.44 -5.73 1.77
C LYS A 18 -6.02 -5.92 1.23
N GLN A 19 -5.30 -6.90 1.77
CA GLN A 19 -3.96 -7.25 1.31
C GLN A 19 -3.96 -7.62 -0.18
N GLY A 20 -3.07 -7.03 -0.96
CA GLY A 20 -2.86 -7.38 -2.38
C GLY A 20 -3.81 -6.75 -3.41
N ASN A 21 -4.84 -5.99 -3.01
CA ASN A 21 -5.80 -5.40 -3.96
C ASN A 21 -5.82 -3.86 -3.96
N TYR A 22 -4.64 -3.24 -3.94
CA TYR A 22 -4.51 -1.78 -3.82
C TYR A 22 -5.07 -1.03 -5.03
N LYS A 23 -4.80 -1.48 -6.26
CA LYS A 23 -5.29 -0.79 -7.48
C LYS A 23 -6.82 -0.67 -7.47
N MET A 24 -7.53 -1.73 -7.11
CA MET A 24 -8.99 -1.69 -6.99
C MET A 24 -9.45 -0.92 -5.76
N TRP A 25 -8.73 -1.02 -4.64
CA TRP A 25 -9.06 -0.23 -3.46
C TRP A 25 -8.95 1.28 -3.72
N ARG A 26 -7.89 1.71 -4.40
CA ARG A 26 -7.69 3.10 -4.81
C ARG A 26 -8.88 3.60 -5.64
N LEU A 27 -9.22 2.88 -6.70
CA LEU A 27 -10.38 3.25 -7.53
C LEU A 27 -11.68 3.32 -6.72
N ARG A 28 -11.88 2.39 -5.77
CA ARG A 28 -13.08 2.38 -4.92
C ARG A 28 -13.10 3.51 -3.89
N ILE A 29 -11.96 3.84 -3.27
CA ILE A 29 -11.89 4.92 -2.26
C ILE A 29 -12.03 6.29 -2.92
N GLU A 30 -11.45 6.47 -4.11
CA GLU A 30 -11.63 7.66 -4.96
C GLU A 30 -13.11 7.86 -5.30
N GLN A 31 -13.73 6.85 -5.92
CA GLN A 31 -15.17 6.89 -6.25
C GLN A 31 -16.06 7.10 -5.03
N TYR A 32 -15.71 6.48 -3.89
CA TYR A 32 -16.46 6.65 -2.65
C TYR A 32 -16.48 8.12 -2.21
N PHE A 33 -15.34 8.80 -2.16
CA PHE A 33 -15.30 10.20 -1.76
C PHE A 33 -15.91 11.11 -2.82
N GLU A 34 -15.70 10.85 -4.11
CA GLU A 34 -16.28 11.65 -5.20
C GLU A 34 -17.82 11.63 -5.20
N VAL A 35 -18.42 10.47 -4.92
CA VAL A 35 -19.89 10.33 -4.92
C VAL A 35 -20.52 10.76 -3.59
N GLN A 36 -19.88 10.46 -2.47
CA GLN A 36 -20.49 10.68 -1.14
C GLN A 36 -20.21 12.08 -0.58
N ASP A 37 -19.04 12.66 -0.85
CA ASP A 37 -18.62 13.94 -0.27
C ASP A 37 -17.42 14.52 -1.03
N TYR A 38 -17.69 15.18 -2.16
CA TYR A 38 -16.64 15.75 -3.03
C TYR A 38 -15.72 16.72 -2.27
N ALA A 39 -16.23 17.43 -1.26
CA ALA A 39 -15.42 18.33 -0.44
C ALA A 39 -14.34 17.57 0.36
N LEU A 40 -14.58 16.32 0.76
CA LEU A 40 -13.55 15.48 1.37
C LEU A 40 -12.51 15.04 0.33
N TRP A 41 -12.93 14.69 -0.88
CA TRP A 41 -12.00 14.32 -1.95
C TRP A 41 -11.07 15.48 -2.32
N ASP A 42 -11.63 16.68 -2.42
CA ASP A 42 -10.87 17.90 -2.73
C ASP A 42 -9.77 18.15 -1.68
N VAL A 43 -10.09 18.02 -0.40
CA VAL A 43 -9.10 18.13 0.69
C VAL A 43 -8.05 17.03 0.65
N ILE A 44 -8.41 15.78 0.29
CA ILE A 44 -7.43 14.69 0.14
C ILE A 44 -6.47 14.97 -1.02
N LYS A 45 -6.98 15.50 -2.13
CA LYS A 45 -6.19 15.73 -3.36
C LYS A 45 -5.33 16.99 -3.26
N ASN A 46 -5.95 18.10 -2.86
CA ASN A 46 -5.35 19.42 -2.91
C ASN A 46 -4.72 19.81 -1.57
N GLY A 47 -5.20 19.23 -0.47
CA GLY A 47 -4.78 19.56 0.88
C GLY A 47 -5.64 20.69 1.45
N PRO A 48 -5.60 20.92 2.78
CA PRO A 48 -6.31 22.04 3.39
C PRO A 48 -5.73 23.36 2.88
N VAL A 49 -6.58 24.30 2.45
CA VAL A 49 -6.11 25.62 2.01
C VAL A 49 -5.65 26.39 3.24
N THR A 50 -4.46 26.99 3.15
CA THR A 50 -3.81 27.69 4.27
C THR A 50 -4.60 28.91 4.76
N THR A 51 -5.52 29.43 3.95
CA THR A 51 -6.45 30.53 4.25
C THR A 51 -7.79 30.02 4.79
N LYS A 52 -7.73 29.24 5.87
CA LYS A 52 -8.74 29.02 6.93
C LYS A 52 -10.22 29.28 6.58
N GLU A 53 -10.88 28.30 5.97
CA GLU A 53 -12.27 28.02 6.32
C GLU A 53 -12.33 26.93 7.41
N LYS A 54 -13.08 27.19 8.50
CA LYS A 54 -13.32 26.20 9.56
C LYS A 54 -13.90 24.90 9.01
N ALA A 55 -14.66 24.98 7.92
CA ALA A 55 -15.23 23.84 7.21
C ALA A 55 -14.14 22.95 6.60
N GLU A 56 -13.16 23.51 5.91
CA GLU A 56 -12.06 22.73 5.31
C GLU A 56 -11.22 22.00 6.36
N LYS A 57 -10.92 22.65 7.50
CA LYS A 57 -10.19 21.98 8.59
C LYS A 57 -10.99 20.81 9.18
N ASN A 58 -12.31 20.94 9.27
CA ASN A 58 -13.17 19.86 9.72
C ASN A 58 -13.22 18.72 8.69
N ASN A 59 -13.27 19.07 7.41
CA ASN A 59 -13.22 18.12 6.30
C ASN A 59 -11.89 17.36 6.27
N ASP A 60 -10.75 18.03 6.52
CA ASP A 60 -9.45 17.38 6.64
C ASP A 60 -9.43 16.34 7.76
N VAL A 61 -9.91 16.72 8.96
CA VAL A 61 -9.99 15.80 10.10
C VAL A 61 -10.91 14.61 9.79
N LYS A 62 -12.06 14.86 9.16
CA LYS A 62 -13.02 13.82 8.76
C LYS A 62 -12.44 12.89 7.70
N ALA A 63 -11.87 13.43 6.63
CA ALA A 63 -11.23 12.67 5.55
C ALA A 63 -10.07 11.83 6.09
N ARG A 64 -9.21 12.40 6.94
CA ARG A 64 -8.10 11.69 7.60
C ARG A 64 -8.61 10.54 8.46
N SER A 65 -9.65 10.76 9.27
CA SER A 65 -10.29 9.70 10.07
C SER A 65 -10.82 8.57 9.20
N MET A 66 -11.50 8.89 8.11
CA MET A 66 -12.04 7.91 7.16
C MET A 66 -10.95 7.11 6.45
N LEU A 67 -9.86 7.77 6.04
CA LEU A 67 -8.70 7.08 5.49
C LEU A 67 -8.08 6.11 6.50
N LEU A 68 -7.91 6.51 7.76
CA LEU A 68 -7.39 5.64 8.82
C LEU A 68 -8.31 4.44 9.08
N MET A 69 -9.63 4.63 9.10
CA MET A 69 -10.59 3.54 9.21
C MET A 69 -10.56 2.58 8.02
N ALA A 70 -10.21 3.07 6.82
CA ALA A 70 -10.03 2.24 5.63
C ALA A 70 -8.75 1.39 5.66
N LEU A 71 -7.82 1.67 6.58
CA LEU A 71 -6.61 0.89 6.80
C LEU A 71 -6.81 -0.18 7.88
N SER A 72 -6.04 -1.27 7.78
CA SER A 72 -5.99 -2.29 8.83
C SER A 72 -5.30 -1.75 10.09
N ASN A 73 -5.78 -2.17 11.27
CA ASN A 73 -5.27 -1.72 12.58
C ASN A 73 -3.76 -1.88 12.76
N GLU A 74 -3.15 -2.87 12.10
CA GLU A 74 -1.72 -3.22 12.15
C GLU A 74 -0.77 -2.06 11.79
N HIS A 75 -1.26 -1.00 11.14
CA HIS A 75 -0.42 0.13 10.73
C HIS A 75 -0.86 1.49 11.29
N LEU A 76 -1.89 1.55 12.15
CA LEU A 76 -2.48 2.81 12.60
C LEU A 76 -1.46 3.72 13.31
N ILE A 77 -0.59 3.15 14.14
CA ILE A 77 0.43 3.92 14.88
C ILE A 77 1.39 4.63 13.91
N THR A 78 1.79 3.96 12.82
CA THR A 78 2.72 4.51 11.82
C THR A 78 2.08 5.59 10.95
N PHE A 79 0.76 5.59 10.80
CA PHE A 79 0.04 6.56 9.98
C PHE A 79 -0.53 7.74 10.78
N ASN A 80 -0.67 7.61 12.10
CA ASN A 80 -1.18 8.69 12.95
C ASN A 80 -0.27 9.93 13.01
N GLN A 81 1.00 9.81 12.62
CA GLN A 81 1.95 10.93 12.57
C GLN A 81 1.64 11.95 11.46
N TYR A 82 0.85 11.59 10.44
CA TYR A 82 0.48 12.48 9.34
C TYR A 82 -0.70 13.35 9.75
N LYS A 83 -0.50 14.66 9.64
CA LYS A 83 -1.38 15.68 10.23
C LYS A 83 -2.60 15.99 9.37
N ASP A 84 -2.44 15.93 8.05
CA ASP A 84 -3.46 16.21 7.04
C ASP A 84 -3.80 14.97 6.20
N ALA A 85 -5.00 14.97 5.62
CA ALA A 85 -5.52 13.86 4.83
C ALA A 85 -4.69 13.61 3.56
N LYS A 86 -4.17 14.66 2.93
CA LYS A 86 -3.35 14.59 1.73
C LYS A 86 -2.02 13.88 1.98
N SER A 87 -1.26 14.32 2.98
CA SER A 87 0.03 13.71 3.30
C SER A 87 -0.13 12.27 3.77
N LEU A 88 -1.21 11.97 4.51
CA LEU A 88 -1.58 10.59 4.83
C LEU A 88 -1.83 9.75 3.56
N PHE A 89 -2.65 10.25 2.63
CA PHE A 89 -2.96 9.54 1.37
C PHE A 89 -1.70 9.25 0.56
N VAL A 90 -0.85 10.25 0.34
CA VAL A 90 0.43 10.10 -0.39
C VAL A 90 1.34 9.04 0.25
N VAL A 91 1.41 9.00 1.59
CA VAL A 91 2.24 7.99 2.26
C VAL A 91 1.66 6.59 2.09
N ILE A 92 0.34 6.45 2.12
CA ILE A 92 -0.33 5.17 1.83
C ILE A 92 0.02 4.73 0.41
N GLU A 93 -0.04 5.62 -0.59
CA GLU A 93 0.30 5.29 -1.98
C GLU A 93 1.76 4.85 -2.12
N THR A 94 2.69 5.63 -1.55
CA THR A 94 4.13 5.38 -1.68
C THR A 94 4.54 4.09 -0.98
N LYS A 95 4.13 3.86 0.28
CA LYS A 95 4.45 2.62 0.99
C LYS A 95 3.87 1.39 0.29
N LYS A 96 2.69 1.49 -0.32
CA LYS A 96 2.08 0.38 -1.07
C LYS A 96 2.79 0.12 -2.39
N THR A 97 3.19 1.16 -3.11
CA THR A 97 3.98 1.04 -4.34
C THR A 97 5.33 0.42 -4.05
N GLN A 98 6.04 0.90 -3.02
CA GLN A 98 7.31 0.32 -2.57
C GLN A 98 7.16 -1.15 -2.17
N LYS A 99 6.13 -1.49 -1.39
CA LYS A 99 5.84 -2.87 -0.97
C LYS A 99 5.59 -3.80 -2.17
N THR A 100 4.91 -3.29 -3.21
CA THR A 100 4.62 -4.05 -4.43
C THR A 100 5.89 -4.27 -5.26
N LEU A 101 6.70 -3.23 -5.43
CA LEU A 101 7.98 -3.32 -6.14
C LEU A 101 8.94 -4.30 -5.45
N LEU A 102 9.10 -4.17 -4.13
CA LEU A 102 9.95 -5.09 -3.35
C LEU A 102 9.44 -6.53 -3.41
N LYS A 103 8.11 -6.73 -3.42
CA LYS A 103 7.51 -8.05 -3.60
C LYS A 103 7.88 -8.63 -4.97
N GLN A 104 7.79 -7.84 -6.04
CA GLN A 104 8.18 -8.28 -7.38
C GLN A 104 9.69 -8.56 -7.46
N MET A 105 10.52 -7.70 -6.89
CA MET A 105 11.98 -7.93 -6.81
C MET A 105 12.31 -9.21 -6.05
N TYR A 106 11.60 -9.49 -4.97
CA TYR A 106 11.77 -10.72 -4.17
C TYR A 106 11.30 -11.97 -4.94
N GLU A 107 10.15 -11.90 -5.62
CA GLU A 107 9.57 -13.02 -6.36
C GLU A 107 10.25 -13.28 -7.71
N ASN A 108 10.93 -12.31 -8.29
CA ASN A 108 11.67 -12.45 -9.54
C ASN A 108 13.19 -12.38 -9.32
N PHE A 109 13.64 -12.51 -8.07
CA PHE A 109 15.05 -12.44 -7.73
C PHE A 109 15.80 -13.59 -8.41
N SER A 110 16.76 -13.25 -9.28
CA SER A 110 17.65 -14.19 -9.95
C SER A 110 19.09 -13.72 -9.79
N ALA A 111 19.99 -14.63 -9.41
CA ALA A 111 21.40 -14.34 -9.33
C ALA A 111 22.09 -14.61 -10.67
N THR A 112 23.13 -13.84 -10.96
CA THR A 112 24.08 -14.17 -12.02
C THR A 112 25.22 -15.01 -11.44
N SER A 113 25.85 -15.83 -12.29
CA SER A 113 26.98 -16.70 -11.90
C SER A 113 28.23 -15.94 -11.42
N THR A 114 28.24 -14.61 -11.54
CA THR A 114 29.31 -13.72 -11.07
C THR A 114 29.22 -13.38 -9.57
N TYR A 115 28.09 -13.62 -8.91
CA TYR A 115 27.92 -13.34 -7.47
C TYR A 115 28.25 -14.56 -6.61
N SER A 116 28.85 -14.34 -5.43
CA SER A 116 29.04 -15.38 -4.42
C SER A 116 27.72 -15.74 -3.72
N PHE A 117 27.64 -16.94 -3.13
CA PHE A 117 26.52 -17.37 -2.29
C PHE A 117 26.15 -16.32 -1.23
N ASP A 118 27.14 -15.78 -0.52
CA ASP A 118 26.91 -14.75 0.51
C ASP A 118 26.32 -13.46 -0.08
N SER A 119 26.79 -13.04 -1.26
CA SER A 119 26.29 -11.84 -1.92
C SER A 119 24.83 -11.99 -2.35
N ILE A 120 24.48 -13.17 -2.86
CA ILE A 120 23.12 -13.55 -3.26
C ILE A 120 22.20 -13.57 -2.03
N PHE A 121 22.62 -14.26 -0.96
CA PHE A 121 21.86 -14.39 0.27
C PHE A 121 21.64 -13.02 0.93
N ASN A 122 22.69 -12.22 1.08
CA ASN A 122 22.61 -10.89 1.68
C ASN A 122 21.67 -9.96 0.89
N SER A 123 21.66 -10.05 -0.44
CA SER A 123 20.77 -9.26 -1.29
C SER A 123 19.31 -9.66 -1.11
N LEU A 124 19.02 -10.97 -1.11
CA LEU A 124 17.68 -11.48 -0.88
C LEU A 124 17.19 -11.16 0.54
N GLN A 125 18.05 -11.31 1.54
CA GLN A 125 17.75 -10.98 2.94
C GLN A 125 17.47 -9.48 3.09
N LYS A 126 18.22 -8.60 2.42
CA LYS A 126 17.97 -7.15 2.43
C LYS A 126 16.58 -6.81 1.90
N ILE A 127 16.16 -7.40 0.79
CA ILE A 127 14.80 -7.23 0.25
C ILE A 127 13.76 -7.76 1.25
N GLY A 128 14.05 -8.91 1.86
CA GLY A 128 13.19 -9.51 2.89
C GLY A 128 13.00 -8.59 4.11
N CYS A 129 14.08 -8.04 4.66
CA CYS A 129 14.05 -7.11 5.79
C CYS A 129 13.22 -5.85 5.47
N GLN A 130 13.36 -5.29 4.26
CA GLN A 130 12.56 -4.14 3.84
C GLN A 130 11.06 -4.46 3.75
N LEU A 131 10.70 -5.67 3.30
CA LEU A 131 9.32 -6.14 3.29
C LEU A 131 8.75 -6.32 4.71
N VAL A 132 9.55 -6.83 5.65
CA VAL A 132 9.18 -6.95 7.07
C VAL A 132 8.88 -5.58 7.68
N VAL A 133 9.74 -4.58 7.43
CA VAL A 133 9.51 -3.19 7.88
C VAL A 133 8.20 -2.60 7.31
N LEU A 134 7.80 -3.01 6.11
CA LEU A 134 6.53 -2.62 5.49
C LEU A 134 5.34 -3.52 5.91
N GLY A 135 5.49 -4.30 6.98
CA GLY A 135 4.45 -5.18 7.52
C GLY A 135 4.10 -6.34 6.59
N LYS A 136 5.09 -6.93 5.93
CA LYS A 136 4.93 -8.23 5.25
C LYS A 136 5.83 -9.23 5.95
N PHE A 137 5.21 -10.16 6.67
CA PHE A 137 5.94 -11.28 7.22
C PHE A 137 6.50 -12.16 6.09
N ILE A 138 7.75 -12.58 6.25
CA ILE A 138 8.43 -13.53 5.38
C ILE A 138 8.97 -14.61 6.30
N SER A 139 8.52 -15.85 6.11
CA SER A 139 9.06 -16.97 6.87
C SER A 139 10.47 -17.29 6.39
N GLN A 140 11.27 -17.90 7.28
CA GLN A 140 12.59 -18.40 6.91
C GLN A 140 12.51 -19.42 5.78
N GLU A 141 11.47 -20.26 5.77
CA GLU A 141 11.22 -21.24 4.70
C GLU A 141 11.02 -20.57 3.33
N ALA A 142 10.19 -19.52 3.26
CA ALA A 142 9.99 -18.77 2.01
C ALA A 142 11.28 -18.11 1.52
N LEU A 143 12.11 -17.61 2.45
CA LEU A 143 13.42 -17.05 2.14
C LEU A 143 14.38 -18.10 1.60
N ASN A 144 14.46 -19.27 2.25
CA ASN A 144 15.29 -20.38 1.79
C ASN A 144 14.86 -20.85 0.39
N LEU A 145 13.55 -21.01 0.15
CA LEU A 145 13.04 -21.44 -1.16
C LEU A 145 13.39 -20.45 -2.27
N ASN A 146 13.25 -19.15 -2.03
CA ASN A 146 13.63 -18.13 -3.01
C ASN A 146 15.15 -18.06 -3.21
N PHE A 147 15.95 -18.30 -2.18
CA PHE A 147 17.40 -18.39 -2.33
C PHE A 147 17.80 -19.53 -3.25
N LEU A 148 17.27 -20.74 -3.02
CA LEU A 148 17.52 -21.90 -3.88
C LEU A 148 17.05 -21.66 -5.32
N ARG A 149 15.87 -21.04 -5.51
CA ARG A 149 15.34 -20.71 -6.84
C ARG A 149 16.15 -19.64 -7.57
N SER A 150 16.90 -18.80 -6.84
CA SER A 150 17.68 -17.72 -7.44
C SER A 150 18.95 -18.19 -8.12
N PHE A 151 19.38 -19.44 -7.90
CA PHE A 151 20.61 -19.94 -8.47
C PHE A 151 20.54 -20.07 -9.99
N PRO A 152 21.62 -19.68 -10.68
CA PRO A 152 21.71 -19.84 -12.12
C PRO A 152 21.82 -21.34 -12.47
N TYR A 153 21.36 -21.72 -13.67
CA TYR A 153 21.28 -23.12 -14.08
C TYR A 153 22.64 -23.84 -14.07
N GLU A 154 23.71 -23.08 -14.29
CA GLU A 154 25.11 -23.47 -14.25
C GLU A 154 25.54 -24.05 -12.89
N TRP A 155 24.80 -23.77 -11.82
CA TRP A 155 25.09 -24.31 -10.49
C TRP A 155 24.35 -25.62 -10.22
N ASN A 156 23.38 -26.00 -11.07
CA ASN A 156 22.66 -27.27 -10.98
C ASN A 156 23.44 -28.44 -11.61
N THR A 157 24.52 -28.19 -12.35
CA THR A 157 25.29 -29.22 -13.07
C THR A 157 26.38 -29.91 -12.25
N HIS A 158 26.53 -29.58 -10.96
CA HIS A 158 27.55 -30.20 -10.08
C HIS A 158 27.00 -31.17 -9.03
N VAL A 159 25.70 -31.51 -9.07
CA VAL A 159 25.17 -32.67 -8.36
C VAL A 159 25.20 -33.86 -9.31
N VAL A 160 26.37 -34.45 -9.48
CA VAL A 160 26.48 -35.82 -10.01
C VAL A 160 26.33 -36.74 -8.80
N VAL A 161 25.22 -37.48 -8.78
CA VAL A 161 24.96 -38.59 -7.83
C VAL A 161 25.93 -39.74 -8.08
#